data_AF-A0A3N5W873-F1
#
_entry.id   AF-A0A3N5W873-F1
#
_cell.length_a   1.000
_cell.length_b   1.000
_cell.length_c   1.000
_cell.angle_alpha   90.00
_cell.angle_beta   90.00
_cell.angle_gamma   90.00
#
_symmetry.space_group_name_H-M   'P 1'
#
loop_
_entity.id
_entity.type
_entity.pdbx_description
1 polymer ?
#
loop_
_entity_poly.entity_id
_entity_poly.type
_entity_poly.pdbx_seq_one_letter_code
_entity_poly.pdbx_strand_id
1 'polypeptide(L)'
;MRFETKTVRAGITPDPTTGAIVPPIYQTATYVLEEVGKNKGFDYTRASNPTRQMFEQNIAALEGGRHGIAFASGLSSVDAVLRLFDPGDHIV
;
A
#
# COMPACT_ATOMS: atom_id res chain seq x y z
N MET A 1 7.86 18.75 7.37
CA MET A 1 8.82 17.69 7.80
C MET A 1 9.93 17.60 6.76
N ARG A 2 11.21 17.54 7.16
CA ARG A 2 12.37 17.41 6.25
C ARG A 2 12.40 16.00 5.60
N PHE A 3 13.09 15.84 4.46
CA PHE A 3 13.11 14.59 3.70
C PHE A 3 13.61 13.41 4.52
N GLU A 4 14.72 13.58 5.23
CA GLU A 4 15.36 12.56 6.06
C GLU A 4 14.43 12.09 7.19
N THR A 5 13.65 13.02 7.75
CA THR A 5 12.63 12.68 8.75
C THR A 5 11.47 11.94 8.11
N LYS A 6 11.01 12.34 6.92
CA LYS A 6 9.94 11.64 6.19
C LYS A 6 10.34 10.20 5.87
N THR A 7 11.57 9.94 5.45
CA THR A 7 12.04 8.58 5.10
C THR A 7 11.87 7.58 6.24
N VAL A 8 11.95 8.04 7.49
CA VAL A 8 11.84 7.19 8.68
C VAL A 8 10.45 7.25 9.33
N ARG A 9 9.70 8.35 9.15
CA ARG A 9 8.49 8.65 9.95
C ARG A 9 7.23 8.91 9.15
N ALA A 10 7.32 9.13 7.84
CA ALA A 10 6.12 9.21 7.02
C ALA A 10 5.30 7.92 7.21
N GLY A 11 3.97 8.05 7.20
CA GLY A 11 2.98 6.96 7.29
C GLY A 11 2.95 6.16 8.60
N ILE A 12 4.07 6.02 9.33
CA ILE A 12 4.18 5.14 10.49
C ILE A 12 3.39 5.71 11.67
N THR A 13 2.30 5.02 12.01
CA THR A 13 1.57 5.17 13.27
C THR A 13 1.82 3.93 14.15
N PRO A 14 2.00 4.10 15.47
CA PRO A 14 2.09 2.95 16.38
C PRO A 14 0.90 2.01 16.21
N ASP A 15 1.15 0.70 16.29
CA ASP A 15 0.07 -0.29 16.25
C ASP A 15 -0.93 -0.02 17.39
N PRO A 16 -2.22 0.20 17.11
CA PRO A 16 -3.19 0.56 18.13
C PRO A 16 -3.48 -0.58 19.13
N THR A 17 -3.11 -1.82 18.81
CA THR A 17 -3.37 -2.99 19.67
C THR A 17 -2.28 -3.20 20.72
N THR A 18 -1.02 -3.02 20.33
CA THR A 18 0.16 -3.37 21.15
C THR A 18 1.09 -2.20 21.45
N GLY A 19 0.95 -1.08 20.73
CA GLY A 19 1.87 0.06 20.81
C GLY A 19 3.19 -0.12 20.04
N ALA A 20 3.33 -1.19 19.25
CA ALA A 20 4.54 -1.42 18.46
C ALA A 20 4.82 -0.25 17.49
N ILE A 21 6.04 0.28 17.53
CA ILE A 21 6.48 1.38 16.65
C ILE A 21 6.77 0.87 15.23
N VAL A 22 7.41 -0.30 15.13
CA VAL A 22 7.59 -0.97 13.84
C VAL A 22 6.28 -1.70 13.53
N PRO A 23 5.67 -1.45 12.36
CA PRO A 23 4.40 -2.08 12.02
C PRO A 23 4.55 -3.60 11.96
N PRO A 24 3.55 -4.37 12.44
CA PRO A 24 3.54 -5.83 12.30
C PRO A 24 3.61 -6.27 10.84
N ILE A 25 4.13 -7.48 10.62
CA ILE A 25 4.07 -8.15 9.32
C ILE A 25 2.77 -8.96 9.27
N TYR A 26 1.82 -8.52 8.45
CA TYR A 26 0.54 -9.21 8.25
C TYR A 26 0.67 -10.34 7.23
N GLN A 27 1.27 -11.46 7.66
CA GLN A 27 1.33 -12.72 6.92
C GLN A 27 -0.01 -13.47 6.98
N THR A 28 -1.04 -12.90 6.37
CA THR A 28 -2.36 -13.52 6.24
C THR A 28 -2.88 -13.37 4.80
N ALA A 29 -3.72 -14.30 4.37
CA ALA A 29 -4.43 -14.20 3.10
C ALA A 29 -5.72 -13.36 3.21
N THR A 30 -6.41 -13.43 4.34
CA THR A 30 -7.76 -12.89 4.54
C THR A 30 -7.96 -12.33 5.95
N TYR A 31 -9.02 -11.56 6.15
CA TYR A 31 -9.39 -10.94 7.43
C TYR A 31 -10.80 -11.35 7.85
N VAL A 32 -11.05 -11.35 9.16
CA VAL A 32 -12.38 -11.62 9.70
C VAL A 32 -13.31 -10.44 9.38
N LEU A 33 -14.47 -10.75 8.80
CA LEU A 33 -15.55 -9.80 8.57
C LEU A 33 -16.57 -9.89 9.70
N GLU A 34 -17.15 -8.77 10.10
CA GLU A 34 -18.25 -8.78 11.08
C GLU A 34 -19.52 -9.38 10.45
N GLU A 35 -19.77 -9.03 9.19
CA GLU A 35 -20.84 -9.54 8.35
C GLU A 35 -20.46 -9.30 6.88
N VAL A 36 -21.26 -9.86 5.95
CA VAL A 36 -21.02 -9.68 4.51
C VAL A 36 -21.05 -8.19 4.15
N GLY A 37 -19.98 -7.71 3.52
CA GLY A 37 -19.86 -6.30 3.12
C GLY A 37 -19.38 -5.35 4.22
N LYS A 38 -19.16 -5.82 5.46
CA LYS A 38 -18.67 -5.01 6.58
C LYS A 38 -17.29 -5.45 7.05
N ASN A 39 -16.26 -4.74 6.58
CA ASN A 39 -14.87 -4.96 6.94
C ASN A 39 -14.32 -3.88 7.88
N LYS A 40 -13.14 -4.12 8.47
CA LYS A 40 -12.42 -3.16 9.32
C LYS A 40 -11.35 -2.38 8.55
N GLY A 41 -11.55 -2.21 7.24
CA GLY A 41 -10.60 -1.61 6.30
C GLY A 41 -9.85 -2.63 5.43
N PHE A 42 -9.87 -3.93 5.78
CA PHE A 42 -9.19 -5.00 5.03
C PHE A 42 -10.10 -6.22 4.91
N ASP A 43 -10.09 -6.87 3.74
CA ASP A 43 -10.86 -8.07 3.44
C ASP A 43 -9.97 -9.23 2.95
N TYR A 44 -9.16 -8.98 1.92
CA TYR A 44 -8.30 -9.95 1.25
C TYR A 44 -6.97 -9.30 0.85
N THR A 45 -5.86 -9.96 1.18
CA THR A 45 -4.51 -9.38 1.11
C THR A 45 -4.09 -8.91 -0.29
N ARG A 46 -4.63 -9.51 -1.36
CA ARG A 46 -4.38 -9.02 -2.72
C ARG A 46 -4.93 -7.60 -2.91
N ALA A 47 -6.16 -7.33 -2.45
CA ALA A 47 -6.78 -6.02 -2.55
C ALA A 47 -6.11 -5.00 -1.62
N SER A 48 -5.92 -5.37 -0.34
CA SER A 48 -5.29 -4.50 0.65
C SER A 48 -4.61 -5.31 1.76
N ASN A 49 -3.47 -4.84 2.26
CA ASN A 49 -2.73 -5.44 3.36
C ASN A 49 -2.09 -4.33 4.20
N PRO A 50 -2.21 -4.31 5.54
CA PRO A 50 -1.73 -3.20 6.36
C PRO A 50 -0.22 -2.95 6.20
N THR A 51 0.59 -4.01 6.12
CA THR A 51 2.04 -3.89 5.92
C THR A 51 2.36 -3.26 4.57
N ARG A 52 1.68 -3.69 3.50
CA ARG A 52 1.86 -3.12 2.15
C ARG A 52 1.34 -1.68 2.05
N GLN A 53 0.17 -1.41 2.63
CA GLN A 53 -0.45 -0.08 2.62
C GLN A 53 0.44 0.96 3.31
N MET A 54 1.09 0.60 4.41
CA MET A 54 2.06 1.46 5.08
C MET A 54 3.23 1.83 4.14
N PHE A 55 3.78 0.85 3.43
CA PHE A 55 4.85 1.09 2.45
C PHE A 55 4.37 1.99 1.30
N GLU A 56 3.18 1.74 0.76
CA GLU A 56 2.55 2.55 -0.29
C GLU A 56 2.36 4.01 0.12
N GLN A 57 1.88 4.26 1.35
CA GLN A 57 1.72 5.60 1.91
C GLN A 57 3.06 6.32 2.12
N ASN A 58 4.11 5.59 2.54
CA ASN A 58 5.45 6.15 2.72
C ASN A 58 6.04 6.63 1.40
N ILE A 59 6.00 5.78 0.38
CA ILE A 59 6.49 6.14 -0.95
C ILE A 59 5.71 7.33 -1.52
N ALA A 60 4.37 7.34 -1.38
CA ALA A 60 3.56 8.48 -1.80
C ALA A 60 3.97 9.79 -1.11
N ALA A 61 4.19 9.77 0.21
CA ALA A 61 4.58 10.94 0.98
C ALA A 61 5.99 11.47 0.65
N LEU A 62 6.90 10.57 0.21
CA LEU A 62 8.24 10.91 -0.25
C LEU A 62 8.22 11.56 -1.63
N GLU A 63 7.47 10.99 -2.57
CA GLU A 63 7.35 11.50 -3.94
C GLU A 63 6.37 12.69 -4.07
N GLY A 64 5.66 13.05 -3.00
CA GLY A 64 4.61 14.07 -3.05
C GLY A 64 3.36 13.62 -3.81
N GLY A 65 3.18 12.31 -4.00
CA GLY A 65 2.00 11.71 -4.61
C GLY A 65 0.83 11.61 -3.64
N ARG A 66 -0.39 11.49 -4.18
CA ARG A 66 -1.60 11.23 -3.39
C ARG A 66 -1.72 9.75 -2.96
N HIS A 67 -1.22 8.85 -3.80
CA HIS A 67 -1.29 7.41 -3.61
C HIS A 67 0.00 6.74 -4.09
N GLY A 68 0.31 5.59 -3.50
CA GLY A 68 1.35 4.67 -3.96
C GLY A 68 0.72 3.29 -4.16
N ILE A 69 1.27 2.48 -5.07
CA ILE A 69 0.85 1.10 -5.30
C ILE A 69 2.09 0.23 -5.38
N ALA A 70 2.17 -0.79 -4.54
CA ALA A 70 3.32 -1.69 -4.48
C ALA A 70 3.06 -2.95 -5.30
N PHE A 71 4.05 -3.31 -6.13
CA PHE A 71 4.00 -4.47 -7.02
C PHE A 71 5.12 -5.46 -6.68
N ALA A 72 4.98 -6.68 -7.19
CA ALA A 72 5.98 -7.75 -6.99
C ALA A 72 7.33 -7.45 -7.65
N SER A 73 7.36 -6.61 -8.69
CA SER A 73 8.57 -6.20 -9.40
C SER A 73 8.36 -4.87 -10.12
N GLY A 74 9.45 -4.25 -10.56
CA GLY A 74 9.37 -3.06 -11.43
C GLY A 74 8.71 -3.34 -12.78
N LEU A 75 8.85 -4.56 -13.33
CA LEU A 75 8.16 -4.92 -14.57
C LEU A 75 6.65 -5.07 -14.36
N SER A 76 6.23 -5.60 -13.19
CA SER A 76 4.81 -5.70 -12.85
C SER A 76 4.15 -4.34 -12.66
N SER A 77 4.87 -3.34 -12.14
CA SER A 77 4.34 -1.98 -12.06
C SER A 77 4.20 -1.34 -13.45
N VAL A 78 5.19 -1.56 -14.34
CA VAL A 78 5.11 -1.11 -15.74
C VAL A 78 3.95 -1.78 -16.47
N ASP A 79 3.80 -3.11 -16.37
CA ASP A 79 2.68 -3.86 -16.95
C ASP A 79 1.32 -3.34 -16.45
N ALA A 80 1.18 -3.09 -15.15
CA ALA A 80 -0.06 -2.55 -14.59
C ALA A 80 -0.40 -1.14 -15.12
N VAL A 81 0.61 -0.28 -15.29
CA VAL A 81 0.41 1.06 -15.88
C VAL A 81 0.06 0.96 -17.36
N LEU A 82 0.73 0.09 -18.13
CA LEU A 82 0.45 -0.08 -19.55
C LEU A 82 -0.95 -0.65 -19.81
N ARG A 83 -1.49 -1.44 -18.88
CA ARG A 83 -2.88 -1.95 -18.93
C ARG A 83 -3.95 -0.87 -18.67
N LEU A 84 -3.56 0.38 -18.41
CA LEU A 84 -4.49 1.51 -18.39
C LEU A 84 -4.88 1.99 -19.79
N PHE A 85 -4.11 1.60 -20.82
CA PHE A 85 -4.33 1.98 -22.22
C PHE A 85 -5.06 0.90 -23.00
N ASP A 86 -5.70 1.29 -24.10
CA ASP A 86 -6.45 0.39 -24.95
C ASP A 86 -5.56 -0.23 -26.06
N PRO A 87 -5.92 -1.41 -26.57
CA PRO A 87 -5.22 -2.00 -27.71
C PRO A 87 -5.22 -1.06 -28.93
N GLY A 88 -4.03 -0.73 -29.44
CA GLY A 88 -3.84 0.17 -30.57
C GLY A 88 -3.41 1.59 -30.19
N ASP A 89 -3.40 1.93 -28.89
CA ASP A 89 -2.85 3.19 -28.42
C ASP A 89 -1.35 3.31 -28.73
N HIS A 90 -0.92 4.53 -29.08
CA HIS A 90 0.47 4.86 -29.33
C HIS A 90 1.06 5.62 -28.14
N ILE A 91 2.14 5.08 -27.55
CA ILE A 91 2.83 5.61 -26.37
C ILE A 91 4.25 6.03 -26.80
N VAL A 92 4.69 7.22 -26.39
CA VAL A 92 6.04 7.79 -26.67
C VAL A 92 6.92 7.75 -25.43
#